data_AF-A0A1Q8ZGG3-F1
#
_entry.id   AF-A0A1Q8ZGG3-F1
#
_cell.length_a   1.000
_cell.length_b   1.000
_cell.length_c   1.000
_cell.angle_alpha   90.00
_cell.angle_beta   90.00
_cell.angle_gamma   90.00
#
_symmetry.space_group_name_H-M   'P 1'
#
loop_
_entity.id
_entity.type
_entity.pdbx_description
1 polymer ?
#
loop_
_entity_poly.entity_id
_entity_poly.type
_entity_poly.pdbx_seq_one_letter_code
_entity_poly.pdbx_strand_id
1 'polypeptide(L)'
;MLHLLHTLLHLIQSVLVPFCLVMAWVFSLLLTWSLVAATKNGIAQARKLHQIPCAHCQFFTRDYRLKCTVHPTTALSEAAIGCLDYQPETSLYYAGSQAERLS
;
A
#
# COMPACT_ATOMS: atom_id res chain seq x y z
N MET A 1 20.87 -12.53 57.64
CA MET A 1 20.01 -13.21 56.65
C MET A 1 19.04 -12.24 55.97
N LEU A 2 18.18 -11.52 56.71
CA LEU A 2 17.24 -10.54 56.14
C LEU A 2 17.91 -9.34 55.42
N HIS A 3 19.03 -8.84 55.97
CA HIS A 3 19.77 -7.72 55.38
C HIS A 3 20.35 -8.06 54.00
N LEU A 4 20.91 -9.27 53.84
CA LEU A 4 21.43 -9.77 52.57
C LEU A 4 20.32 -9.89 51.50
N LEU A 5 19.13 -10.36 51.90
CA LEU A 5 17.98 -10.47 51.00
C LEU A 5 17.55 -9.09 50.49
N HIS A 6 17.51 -8.09 51.36
CA HIS A 6 17.15 -6.71 50.99
C HIS A 6 18.18 -6.09 50.04
N THR A 7 19.47 -6.26 50.30
CA THR A 7 20.54 -5.77 49.41
C THR A 7 20.44 -6.42 48.02
N LEU A 8 20.11 -7.71 47.96
CA LEU A 8 20.00 -8.46 46.72
C LEU A 8 18.76 -8.04 45.90
N LEU A 9 17.62 -7.79 46.56
CA LEU A 9 16.43 -7.22 45.92
C LEU A 9 16.66 -5.80 45.38
N HIS A 10 17.36 -4.95 46.14
CA HIS A 10 17.68 -3.59 45.71
C HIS A 10 18.58 -3.58 44.46
N LEU A 11 19.54 -4.50 44.38
CA LEU A 11 20.40 -4.68 43.20
C LEU A 11 19.60 -5.15 41.99
N ILE A 12 18.73 -6.15 42.17
CA ILE A 12 17.87 -6.66 41.10
C ILE A 12 16.96 -5.55 40.57
N GLN A 13 16.29 -4.80 41.44
CA GLN A 13 15.36 -3.74 41.04
C GLN A 13 16.08 -2.63 40.27
N SER A 14 17.30 -2.27 40.68
CA SER A 14 18.10 -1.23 40.01
C SER A 14 18.50 -1.62 38.59
N VAL A 15 18.66 -2.91 38.30
CA VAL A 15 19.02 -3.42 36.97
C VAL A 15 17.79 -3.77 36.13
N LEU A 16 16.73 -4.28 36.76
CA LEU A 16 15.53 -4.74 36.06
C LEU A 16 14.70 -3.60 35.49
N VAL A 17 14.62 -2.46 36.20
CA VAL A 17 13.89 -1.26 35.74
C VAL A 17 14.43 -0.71 34.41
N PRO A 18 15.73 -0.41 34.26
CA PRO A 18 16.25 0.10 32.99
C PRO A 18 16.17 -0.96 31.89
N PHE A 19 16.38 -2.23 32.21
CA PHE A 19 16.26 -3.31 31.22
C PHE A 19 14.83 -3.42 30.67
N CYS A 20 13.82 -3.39 31.54
CA CYS A 20 12.42 -3.41 31.15
C CYS A 20 12.07 -2.21 30.26
N LEU A 21 12.56 -1.02 30.62
CA LEU A 21 12.35 0.19 29.84
C LEU A 21 12.96 0.06 28.44
N VAL A 22 14.23 -0.37 28.33
CA VAL A 22 14.88 -0.60 27.03
C VAL A 22 14.09 -1.60 26.20
N MET A 23 13.66 -2.73 26.78
CA MET A 23 12.90 -3.75 26.06
C MET A 23 11.55 -3.21 25.57
N ALA A 24 10.83 -2.46 26.39
CA ALA A 24 9.56 -1.82 26.01
C ALA A 24 9.74 -0.81 24.86
N TRP A 25 10.80 0.00 24.93
CA TRP A 25 11.15 0.95 23.87
C TRP A 25 11.51 0.23 22.57
N VAL A 26 12.34 -0.80 22.62
CA VAL A 26 12.72 -1.61 21.46
C VAL A 26 11.47 -2.22 20.81
N PHE A 27 10.60 -2.84 21.59
CA PHE A 27 9.37 -3.43 21.09
C PHE A 27 8.45 -2.40 20.44
N SER A 28 8.27 -1.23 21.07
CA SER A 28 7.45 -0.15 20.52
C SER A 28 8.01 0.39 19.21
N LEU A 29 9.34 0.56 19.11
CA LEU A 29 10.02 0.98 17.89
C LEU A 29 9.88 -0.06 16.77
N LEU A 30 10.03 -1.35 17.09
CA LEU A 30 9.86 -2.44 16.12
C LEU A 30 8.41 -2.51 15.60
N LEU A 31 7.42 -2.38 16.47
CA LEU A 31 6.01 -2.31 16.07
C LEU A 31 5.76 -1.13 15.15
N THR A 32 6.23 0.06 15.53
CA THR A 32 6.07 1.28 14.73
C THR A 32 6.77 1.12 13.37
N TRP A 33 7.98 0.57 13.35
CA TRP A 33 8.73 0.32 12.13
C TRP A 33 8.03 -0.68 11.21
N SER A 34 7.50 -1.78 11.76
CA SER A 34 6.78 -2.78 10.97
C SER A 34 5.48 -2.22 10.37
N LEU A 35 4.73 -1.42 11.14
CA LEU A 35 3.56 -0.69 10.66
C LEU A 35 3.91 0.29 9.54
N VAL A 36 4.98 1.07 9.71
CA VAL A 36 5.45 2.02 8.69
C VAL A 36 5.96 1.27 7.45
N ALA A 37 6.70 0.17 7.61
CA ALA A 37 7.21 -0.63 6.50
C ALA A 37 6.06 -1.30 5.72
N ALA A 38 5.07 -1.86 6.41
CA ALA A 38 3.87 -2.43 5.79
C ALA A 38 3.06 -1.36 5.06
N THR A 39 2.90 -0.18 5.67
CA THR A 39 2.20 0.96 5.06
C THR A 39 2.97 1.49 3.85
N LYS A 40 4.29 1.61 3.91
CA LYS A 40 5.13 2.02 2.78
C LYS A 40 5.09 1.01 1.64
N ASN A 41 5.07 -0.29 1.93
CA ASN A 41 4.92 -1.32 0.90
C ASN A 41 3.52 -1.28 0.27
N GLY A 42 2.47 -1.09 1.08
CA GLY A 42 1.11 -0.89 0.60
C GLY A 42 0.96 0.38 -0.24
N ILE A 43 1.59 1.49 0.17
CA ILE A 43 1.61 2.76 -0.59
C ILE A 43 2.48 2.65 -1.84
N ALA A 44 3.60 1.93 -1.82
CA ALA A 44 4.40 1.68 -3.02
C ALA A 44 3.62 0.83 -4.04
N GLN A 45 2.86 -0.16 -3.56
CA GLN A 45 1.97 -0.97 -4.37
C GLN A 45 0.76 -0.16 -4.88
N ALA A 46 0.20 0.72 -4.06
CA ALA A 46 -0.85 1.66 -4.46
C ALA A 46 -0.34 2.77 -5.39
N ARG A 47 0.92 3.20 -5.26
CA ARG A 47 1.59 4.14 -6.19
C ARG A 47 1.90 3.47 -7.52
N LYS A 48 2.28 2.18 -7.53
CA LYS A 48 2.29 1.38 -8.76
C LYS A 48 0.90 1.33 -9.39
N LEU A 49 -0.15 1.21 -8.60
CA LEU A 49 -1.52 1.26 -9.10
C LEU A 49 -1.92 2.64 -9.65
N HIS A 50 -1.43 3.74 -9.07
CA HIS A 50 -1.68 5.11 -9.54
C HIS A 50 -0.82 5.51 -10.77
N GLN A 51 0.29 4.81 -11.03
CA GLN A 51 1.08 4.98 -12.24
C GLN A 51 0.54 4.21 -13.45
N ILE A 52 -0.48 3.37 -13.27
CA ILE A 52 -1.09 2.64 -14.37
C ILE A 52 -2.14 3.52 -15.04
N PRO A 53 -1.91 3.99 -16.28
CA PRO A 53 -2.83 4.90 -16.97
C PRO A 53 -4.10 4.20 -17.48
N CYS A 54 -4.22 2.88 -17.33
CA CYS A 54 -5.35 2.09 -17.82
C CYS A 54 -6.71 2.56 -17.29
N ALA A 55 -6.78 3.12 -16.07
CA ALA A 55 -8.04 3.59 -15.49
C ALA A 55 -8.65 4.79 -16.25
N HIS A 56 -7.85 5.50 -17.04
CA HIS A 56 -8.22 6.66 -17.85
C HIS A 56 -8.10 6.40 -19.36
N CYS A 57 -8.02 5.13 -19.77
CA CYS A 57 -7.89 4.74 -21.18
C CYS A 57 -9.26 4.39 -21.77
N GLN A 58 -9.56 4.85 -22.99
CA GLN A 58 -10.86 4.58 -23.65
C GLN A 58 -11.15 3.08 -23.89
N PHE A 59 -10.10 2.26 -23.95
CA PHE A 59 -10.20 0.81 -24.20
C PHE A 59 -10.42 0.00 -22.92
N PHE A 60 -10.56 0.66 -21.77
CA PHE A 60 -10.73 0.03 -20.47
C PHE A 60 -12.21 -0.27 -20.20
N THR A 61 -12.62 -1.52 -20.43
CA THR A 61 -14.01 -1.98 -20.29
C THR A 61 -14.46 -2.24 -18.85
N ARG A 62 -13.58 -2.12 -17.85
CA ARG A 62 -13.85 -2.42 -16.42
C ARG A 62 -14.43 -3.82 -16.14
N ASP A 63 -14.36 -4.73 -17.11
CA ASP A 63 -14.80 -6.11 -16.95
C ASP A 63 -13.66 -6.97 -16.41
N TYR A 64 -13.97 -7.85 -15.44
CA TYR A 64 -13.00 -8.75 -14.84
C TYR A 64 -12.44 -9.78 -15.85
N ARG A 65 -13.24 -10.13 -16.87
CA ARG A 65 -12.88 -11.03 -17.97
C ARG A 65 -12.11 -10.29 -19.07
N LEU A 66 -12.46 -9.03 -19.34
CA LEU A 66 -11.87 -8.20 -20.39
C LEU A 66 -11.47 -6.83 -19.85
N LYS A 67 -10.28 -6.79 -19.24
CA LYS A 67 -9.73 -5.58 -18.61
C LYS A 67 -9.42 -4.49 -19.64
N CYS A 68 -8.89 -4.85 -20.81
CA CYS A 68 -8.64 -3.96 -21.94
C CYS A 68 -8.94 -4.71 -23.24
N THR A 69 -9.52 -4.04 -24.23
CA THR A 69 -9.88 -4.64 -25.52
C THR A 69 -8.67 -4.91 -26.43
N VAL A 70 -7.61 -4.09 -26.31
CA VAL A 70 -6.38 -4.22 -27.11
C VAL A 70 -5.43 -5.23 -26.47
N HIS A 71 -5.23 -5.12 -25.16
CA HIS A 71 -4.27 -5.95 -24.42
C HIS A 71 -4.89 -6.51 -23.12
N PRO A 72 -5.73 -7.56 -23.21
CA PRO A 72 -6.48 -8.09 -22.07
C PRO A 72 -5.61 -8.74 -20.99
N THR A 73 -4.41 -9.22 -21.34
CA THR A 73 -3.49 -9.93 -20.43
C THR A 73 -2.53 -9.01 -19.68
N THR A 74 -2.20 -7.84 -20.25
CA THR A 74 -1.21 -6.90 -19.66
C THR A 74 -1.85 -5.69 -18.98
N ALA A 75 -3.15 -5.47 -19.17
CA ALA A 75 -3.90 -4.40 -18.50
C ALA A 75 -3.83 -4.50 -16.96
N LEU A 76 -3.78 -3.34 -16.29
CA LEU A 76 -3.68 -3.24 -14.82
C LEU A 76 -2.41 -3.89 -14.22
N SER A 77 -1.34 -4.02 -15.02
CA SER A 77 -0.04 -4.54 -14.58
C SER A 77 1.08 -3.52 -14.82
N GLU A 78 2.26 -3.80 -14.27
CA GLU A 78 3.46 -2.97 -14.45
C GLU A 78 3.88 -2.86 -15.93
N ALA A 79 3.54 -3.86 -16.75
CA ALA A 79 3.79 -3.83 -18.19
C ALA A 79 2.91 -2.81 -18.94
N ALA A 80 1.86 -2.28 -18.31
CA ALA A 80 1.01 -1.24 -18.89
C ALA A 80 1.51 0.19 -18.59
N ILE A 81 2.59 0.34 -17.82
CA ILE A 81 3.26 1.62 -17.59
C ILE A 81 3.94 2.03 -18.91
N GLY A 82 3.42 3.07 -19.58
CA GLY A 82 3.92 3.51 -20.89
C GLY A 82 3.33 2.75 -22.08
N CYS A 83 2.11 2.21 -21.94
CA CYS A 83 1.39 1.57 -23.04
C CYS A 83 1.34 2.46 -24.30
N LEU A 84 1.86 1.96 -25.43
CA LEU A 84 1.90 2.67 -26.72
C LEU A 84 0.50 2.99 -27.26
N ASP A 85 -0.46 2.11 -26.98
CA ASP A 85 -1.86 2.25 -27.42
C ASP A 85 -2.71 3.06 -26.44
N TYR A 86 -2.09 3.72 -25.46
CA TYR A 86 -2.82 4.55 -24.50
C TYR A 86 -3.51 5.71 -25.22
N GLN A 87 -4.85 5.70 -25.18
CA GLN A 87 -5.66 6.82 -25.62
C GLN A 87 -6.46 7.33 -24.42
N PRO A 88 -6.24 8.60 -24.01
CA PRO A 88 -6.98 9.18 -22.90
C PRO A 88 -8.47 9.21 -23.26
N GLU A 89 -9.31 8.86 -22.30
CA GLU A 89 -10.76 8.96 -22.40
C GLU A 89 -11.12 10.46 -22.59
N THR A 90 -11.20 10.89 -23.85
CA THR A 90 -11.48 12.28 -24.18
C THR A 90 -12.97 12.47 -23.97
N SER A 91 -13.32 13.09 -22.84
CA SER A 91 -14.69 13.36 -22.37
C SER A 91 -15.58 14.14 -23.35
N LEU A 92 -15.06 14.57 -24.50
CA LEU A 92 -15.81 15.19 -25.58
C LEU A 92 -16.52 14.18 -26.51
N TYR A 93 -16.18 12.89 -26.44
CA TYR A 93 -16.80 11.85 -27.28
C TYR A 93 -18.09 11.25 -26.67
N TYR A 94 -18.24 11.26 -25.34
CA TYR A 94 -19.45 10.74 -24.68
C TYR A 94 -20.69 11.64 -24.83
N ALA A 95 -20.52 12.92 -25.18
CA ALA A 95 -21.64 13.81 -25.46
C ALA A 95 -22.38 13.47 -26.77
N GLY A 96 -21.71 12.83 -27.74
CA GLY A 96 -22.33 12.41 -29.01
C GLY A 96 -22.95 11.00 -28.96
N SER A 97 -22.33 10.06 -28.25
CA SER A 97 -22.74 8.65 -28.25
C SER A 97 -23.99 8.32 -27.41
N GLN A 98 -24.39 9.17 -26.45
CA GLN A 98 -25.64 8.98 -25.70
C GLN A 98 -26.88 9.52 -26.43
N ALA A 99 -26.71 10.45 -27.38
CA ALA A 99 -27.83 10.96 -28.18
C ALA A 99 -28.36 9.92 -29.18
N GLU A 100 -27.49 9.06 -29.73
CA GLU A 100 -27.85 8.06 -30.74
C GLU A 100 -28.40 6.74 -30.15
N ARG A 101 -28.31 6.56 -28.83
CA ARG A 101 -28.89 5.42 -28.12
C ARG A 101 -30.25 5.71 -27.47
N LEU A 102 -30.78 6.93 -27.65
CA LEU A 102 -32.06 7.39 -27.12
C LEU A 102 -33.05 7.83 -28.22
N SER A 103 -32.76 7.51 -29.50
CA SER A 103 -33.62 7.69 -30.67
C SER A 103 -34.05 6.35 -31.25
#